data_AF-A0A7X4J793-F1
#
_entry.id   AF-A0A7X4J793-F1
#
_cell.length_a   1.000
_cell.length_b   1.000
_cell.length_c   1.000
_cell.angle_alpha   90.00
_cell.angle_beta   90.00
_cell.angle_gamma   90.00
#
_symmetry.space_group_name_H-M   'P 1'
#
loop_
_entity.id
_entity.type
_entity.pdbx_description
1 polymer ?
#
loop_
_entity_poly.entity_id
_entity_poly.type
_entity_poly.pdbx_seq_one_letter_code
_entity_poly.pdbx_strand_id
1 'polypeptide(L)'
;MIKPVDTLPAPGAPPVAYRDAFPNSTRVHVDGPGRIRVPMREIALSGGEPPLRVYDTSGPPGHDVREGLPPLREPWIAARDVRVTGRAATITPGKRDDPLELPPGLRRTTRRGN
;
A
#
# COMPACT_ATOMS: atom_id res chain seq x y z
N MET A 1 -23.49 16.16 11.91
CA MET A 1 -23.09 17.09 10.82
C MET A 1 -22.10 16.36 9.93
N ILE A 2 -22.58 15.71 8.88
CA ILE A 2 -21.75 14.96 7.92
C ILE A 2 -21.29 15.98 6.87
N LYS A 3 -19.97 16.14 6.70
CA LYS A 3 -19.44 17.02 5.64
C LYS A 3 -19.70 16.34 4.28
N PRO A 4 -20.12 17.09 3.25
CA PRO A 4 -20.34 16.52 1.91
C PRO A 4 -19.03 15.96 1.35
N VAL A 5 -19.11 14.77 0.73
CA VAL A 5 -17.96 13.97 0.25
C VAL A 5 -17.66 14.21 -1.24
N ASP A 6 -18.16 15.31 -1.83
CA ASP A 6 -18.22 15.45 -3.29
C ASP A 6 -17.13 16.34 -3.90
N THR A 7 -16.04 16.62 -3.20
CA THR A 7 -14.89 17.31 -3.81
C THR A 7 -13.70 16.37 -3.92
N LEU A 8 -13.55 15.76 -5.11
CA LEU A 8 -12.31 15.10 -5.49
C LEU A 8 -11.17 16.13 -5.38
N PRO A 9 -10.04 15.80 -4.72
CA PRO A 9 -8.93 16.71 -4.61
C PRO A 9 -8.37 17.05 -5.99
N ALA A 10 -7.92 18.30 -6.16
CA ALA A 10 -7.26 18.74 -7.38
C ALA A 10 -6.02 17.86 -7.68
N PRO A 11 -5.69 17.60 -8.96
CA PRO A 11 -4.48 16.85 -9.31
C PRO A 11 -3.25 17.54 -8.69
N GLY A 12 -2.48 16.81 -7.90
CA GLY A 12 -1.30 17.33 -7.18
C GLY A 12 -1.58 17.81 -5.75
N ALA A 13 -2.81 17.68 -5.23
CA ALA A 13 -3.08 17.92 -3.82
C ALA A 13 -2.26 16.98 -2.92
N PRO A 14 -1.78 17.46 -1.75
CA PRO A 14 -1.09 16.60 -0.81
C PRO A 14 -2.01 15.45 -0.40
N PRO A 15 -1.46 14.24 -0.16
CA PRO A 15 -2.25 13.10 0.25
C PRO A 15 -3.06 13.46 1.51
N VAL A 16 -4.34 13.11 1.50
CA VAL A 16 -5.24 13.30 2.66
C VAL A 16 -4.57 12.67 3.88
N ALA A 17 -4.40 13.44 4.95
CA ALA A 17 -3.77 12.92 6.15
C ALA A 17 -4.64 11.78 6.70
N TYR A 18 -4.00 10.72 7.20
CA TYR A 18 -4.71 9.52 7.66
C TYR A 18 -5.83 9.83 8.67
N ARG A 19 -5.59 10.77 9.57
CA ARG A 19 -6.54 11.22 10.60
C ARG A 19 -7.78 11.94 10.04
N ASP A 20 -7.65 12.57 8.87
CA ASP A 20 -8.77 13.27 8.23
C ASP A 20 -9.66 12.28 7.47
N ALA A 21 -9.05 11.28 6.83
CA ALA A 21 -9.77 10.18 6.19
C ALA A 21 -10.41 9.22 7.21
N PHE A 22 -9.74 9.03 8.35
CA PHE A 22 -10.12 8.09 9.41
C PHE A 22 -10.08 8.77 10.78
N PRO A 23 -11.08 9.61 11.11
CA PRO A 23 -11.15 10.24 12.42
C PRO A 23 -11.25 9.19 13.53
N ASN A 24 -10.73 9.54 14.72
CA ASN A 24 -10.68 8.67 15.91
C ASN A 24 -10.05 7.29 15.68
N SER A 25 -9.21 7.17 14.64
CA SER A 25 -8.60 5.91 14.27
C SER A 25 -7.08 5.95 14.39
N THR A 26 -6.49 4.84 14.87
CA THR A 26 -5.04 4.67 14.96
C THR A 26 -4.60 3.42 14.21
N ARG A 27 -3.50 3.52 13.44
CA ARG A 27 -2.86 2.35 12.82
C ARG A 27 -2.21 1.50 13.89
N VAL A 28 -2.51 0.21 13.88
CA VAL A 28 -1.84 -0.79 14.71
C VAL A 28 -1.38 -1.95 13.83
N HIS A 29 -0.54 -2.82 14.38
CA HIS A 29 -0.15 -4.05 13.70
C HIS A 29 -0.43 -5.23 14.62
N VAL A 30 -0.84 -6.35 14.01
CA VAL A 30 -0.91 -7.64 14.69
C VAL A 30 0.27 -8.47 14.21
N ASP A 31 1.09 -8.94 15.15
CA ASP A 31 2.22 -9.80 14.83
C ASP A 31 1.73 -11.19 14.43
N GLY A 32 2.35 -11.74 13.38
CA GLY A 32 2.15 -13.09 12.90
C GLY A 32 3.46 -13.87 12.82
N PRO A 33 3.38 -15.16 12.47
CA PRO A 33 4.56 -16.02 12.31
C PRO A 33 5.56 -15.42 11.31
N GLY A 34 6.86 -15.71 11.48
CA GLY A 34 7.88 -15.28 10.51
C GLY A 34 8.08 -13.76 10.44
N ARG A 35 7.84 -13.03 11.54
CA ARG A 35 7.95 -11.56 11.65
C ARG A 35 6.95 -10.80 10.75
N ILE A 36 5.84 -11.43 10.38
CA ILE A 36 4.74 -10.75 9.68
C ILE A 36 4.13 -9.72 10.61
N ARG A 37 3.86 -8.51 10.11
CA ARG A 37 3.04 -7.52 10.80
C ARG A 37 1.82 -7.19 9.95
N VAL A 38 0.64 -7.60 10.38
CA VAL A 38 -0.61 -7.39 9.65
C VAL A 38 -1.18 -6.01 10.01
N PRO A 39 -1.40 -5.11 9.04
CA PRO A 39 -1.92 -3.77 9.32
C PRO A 39 -3.40 -3.84 9.73
N MET A 40 -3.71 -3.23 10.86
CA MET A 40 -5.06 -3.06 11.38
C MET A 40 -5.25 -1.60 11.78
N ARG A 41 -6.51 -1.22 11.99
CA ARG A 41 -6.90 0.10 12.48
C ARG A 41 -7.81 -0.08 13.69
N GLU A 42 -7.53 0.65 14.75
CA GLU A 42 -8.37 0.71 15.94
C GLU A 42 -9.16 2.01 15.95
N ILE A 43 -10.48 1.89 16.08
CA ILE A 43 -11.41 3.01 16.15
C ILE A 43 -11.78 3.20 17.62
N ALA A 44 -11.41 4.35 18.19
CA ALA A 44 -11.81 4.71 19.54
C ALA A 44 -13.32 4.97 19.59
N LEU A 45 -14.00 4.28 20.51
CA LEU A 45 -15.44 4.43 20.75
C LEU A 45 -15.67 5.29 22.01
N SER A 46 -16.84 5.91 22.10
CA SER A 46 -17.26 6.65 23.29
C SER A 46 -17.90 5.72 24.33
N GLY A 47 -18.21 6.24 25.52
CA GLY A 47 -18.95 5.49 26.54
C GLY A 47 -18.15 4.44 27.30
N GLY A 48 -16.82 4.44 27.17
CA GLY A 48 -15.95 3.47 27.85
C GLY A 48 -15.83 2.12 27.13
N GLU A 49 -16.43 2.00 25.94
CA GLU A 49 -16.33 0.80 25.12
C GLU A 49 -14.89 0.57 24.63
N PRO A 50 -14.44 -0.69 24.53
CA PRO A 50 -13.13 -0.99 23.97
C PRO A 50 -13.06 -0.59 22.49
N PRO A 51 -11.87 -0.21 21.97
CA PRO A 51 -11.72 0.15 20.57
C PRO A 51 -12.13 -0.97 19.60
N LEU A 52 -12.85 -0.61 18.54
CA LEU A 52 -13.19 -1.55 17.47
C LEU A 52 -11.98 -1.72 16.53
N ARG A 53 -11.49 -2.94 16.40
CA ARG A 53 -10.37 -3.27 15.49
C ARG A 53 -10.89 -3.73 14.13
N VAL A 54 -10.42 -3.10 13.06
CA VAL A 54 -10.77 -3.40 11.66
C VAL A 54 -9.50 -3.54 10.80
N TYR A 55 -9.62 -4.18 9.63
CA TYR A 55 -8.52 -4.29 8.67
C TYR A 55 -8.15 -2.91 8.07
N ASP A 56 -6.87 -2.66 7.82
CA ASP A 56 -6.38 -1.39 7.23
C ASP A 56 -5.65 -1.61 5.90
N THR A 57 -6.27 -1.17 4.79
CA THR A 57 -5.73 -1.23 3.43
C THR A 57 -4.98 0.04 3.00
N SER A 58 -4.84 1.04 3.88
CA SER A 58 -4.25 2.35 3.52
C SER A 58 -2.75 2.29 3.22
N GLY A 59 -2.05 1.27 3.69
CA GLY A 59 -0.62 1.11 3.50
C GLY A 59 0.24 2.16 4.25
N PRO A 60 1.56 2.08 4.13
CA PRO A 60 2.47 3.02 4.78
C PRO A 60 2.43 4.40 4.08
N PRO A 61 2.31 5.51 4.83
CA PRO A 61 2.30 6.86 4.26
C PRO A 61 3.73 7.35 3.96
N GLY A 62 3.85 8.44 3.19
CA GLY A 62 5.10 9.21 3.07
C GLY A 62 6.17 8.59 2.16
N HIS A 63 5.81 7.68 1.27
CA HIS A 63 6.73 7.12 0.29
C HIS A 63 6.63 7.85 -1.06
N ASP A 64 7.79 8.13 -1.66
CA ASP A 64 7.85 8.65 -3.03
C ASP A 64 7.36 7.58 -4.01
N VAL A 65 6.41 7.95 -4.87
CA VAL A 65 5.85 7.08 -5.91
C VAL A 65 6.87 6.69 -6.97
N ARG A 66 7.93 7.48 -7.17
CA ARG A 66 9.03 7.18 -8.10
C ARG A 66 9.99 6.12 -7.54
N GLU A 67 10.13 6.05 -6.22
CA GLU A 67 10.96 5.05 -5.52
C GLU A 67 10.17 3.78 -5.18
N GLY A 68 8.88 3.95 -4.86
CA GLY A 68 7.97 2.87 -4.47
C GLY A 68 8.13 2.41 -3.02
N LEU A 69 7.39 1.36 -2.67
CA LEU A 69 7.39 0.81 -1.32
C LEU A 69 8.53 -0.20 -1.09
N PRO A 70 9.04 -0.30 0.15
CA PRO A 70 9.98 -1.35 0.54
C PRO A 70 9.44 -2.75 0.18
N PRO A 71 10.25 -3.65 -0.39
CA PRO A 71 9.84 -4.99 -0.79
C PRO A 71 9.73 -5.94 0.42
N LEU A 72 8.78 -5.70 1.33
CA LEU A 72 8.65 -6.44 2.60
C LEU A 72 8.57 -7.97 2.44
N ARG A 73 8.06 -8.43 1.28
CA ARG A 73 7.87 -9.86 0.97
C ARG A 73 9.08 -10.50 0.28
N GLU A 74 10.12 -9.75 -0.05
CA GLU A 74 11.29 -10.25 -0.78
C GLU A 74 11.94 -11.45 -0.08
N PRO A 75 12.21 -11.42 1.24
CA PRO A 75 12.82 -12.56 1.92
C PRO A 75 11.91 -13.80 1.90
N TRP A 76 10.59 -13.61 2.04
CA TRP A 76 9.63 -14.71 2.04
C TRP A 76 9.46 -15.35 0.67
N ILE A 77 9.56 -14.55 -0.40
CA ILE A 77 9.54 -15.06 -1.78
C ILE A 77 10.83 -15.82 -2.07
N ALA A 78 11.99 -15.26 -1.67
CA ALA A 78 13.30 -15.90 -1.87
C ALA A 78 13.46 -17.22 -1.12
N ALA A 79 12.77 -17.40 0.01
CA ALA A 79 12.77 -18.64 0.79
C ALA A 79 11.92 -19.78 0.18
N ARG A 80 11.16 -19.52 -0.90
CA ARG A 80 10.30 -20.51 -1.57
C ARG A 80 11.01 -21.08 -2.80
N ASP A 81 10.51 -22.20 -3.30
CA ASP A 81 10.96 -22.76 -4.57
C ASP A 81 10.45 -21.91 -5.75
N VAL A 82 11.24 -20.89 -6.10
CA VAL A 82 10.94 -19.92 -7.16
C VAL A 82 12.14 -19.73 -8.08
N ARG A 83 11.86 -19.52 -9.37
CA ARG A 83 12.88 -19.19 -10.39
C ARG A 83 12.61 -17.83 -11.00
N VAL A 84 13.68 -17.12 -11.39
CA VAL A 84 13.57 -15.85 -12.12
C VAL A 84 12.98 -16.12 -13.50
N THR A 85 12.07 -15.26 -13.95
CA THR A 85 11.41 -15.35 -15.26
C THR A 85 11.27 -13.94 -15.86
N GLY A 86 10.99 -13.85 -17.16
CA GLY A 86 10.58 -12.60 -17.80
C GLY A 86 9.15 -12.19 -17.43
N ARG A 87 8.78 -10.93 -17.72
CA ARG A 87 7.39 -10.47 -17.63
C ARG A 87 6.55 -11.16 -18.71
N ALA A 88 5.40 -11.69 -18.34
CA ALA A 88 4.49 -12.37 -19.26
C ALA A 88 3.79 -11.42 -20.25
N ALA A 89 3.69 -10.13 -19.92
CA ALA A 89 3.10 -9.11 -20.77
C ALA A 89 4.16 -8.10 -21.23
N THR A 90 4.22 -7.89 -22.53
CA THR A 90 4.88 -6.73 -23.12
C THR A 90 3.98 -5.52 -22.88
N ILE A 91 4.48 -4.48 -22.22
CA ILE A 91 3.78 -3.19 -22.19
C ILE A 91 3.81 -2.68 -23.63
N THR A 92 2.68 -2.73 -24.34
CA THR A 92 2.56 -2.06 -25.64
C THR A 92 2.65 -0.55 -25.40
N PRO A 93 3.69 0.14 -25.89
CA PRO A 93 3.73 1.59 -25.82
C PRO A 93 2.59 2.15 -26.69
N GLY A 94 1.90 3.19 -26.22
CA GLY A 94 1.04 3.99 -27.12
C GLY A 94 -0.47 3.97 -26.86
N LYS A 95 -0.91 4.35 -25.66
CA LYS A 95 -2.19 5.08 -25.51
C LYS A 95 -2.01 6.50 -24.94
N ARG A 96 -0.77 6.88 -24.65
CA ARG A 96 -0.29 8.23 -24.31
C ARG A 96 1.05 8.40 -25.01
N ASP A 97 1.29 9.56 -25.62
CA ASP A 97 2.49 9.88 -26.41
C ASP A 97 3.78 10.03 -25.58
N ASP A 98 3.76 9.64 -24.30
CA ASP A 98 4.89 9.74 -23.41
C ASP A 98 5.44 8.33 -23.14
N PRO A 99 6.66 7.99 -23.58
CA PRO A 99 7.31 6.74 -23.22
C PRO A 99 7.70 6.81 -21.74
N LEU A 100 6.72 6.61 -20.86
CA LEU A 100 6.95 6.56 -19.42
C LEU A 100 7.79 5.33 -19.08
N GLU A 101 9.11 5.50 -19.06
CA GLU A 101 10.04 4.48 -18.59
C GLU A 101 9.80 4.23 -17.09
N LEU A 102 9.78 2.96 -16.70
CA LEU A 102 9.63 2.56 -15.30
C LEU A 102 10.87 3.00 -14.49
N PRO A 103 10.70 3.86 -13.47
CA PRO A 103 11.78 4.27 -12.59
C PRO A 103 12.54 3.07 -12.00
N PRO A 104 13.86 3.17 -11.80
CA PRO A 104 14.67 2.08 -11.25
C PRO A 104 14.13 1.50 -9.92
N GLY A 105 13.66 2.32 -8.98
CA GLY A 105 13.10 1.87 -7.69
C GLY A 105 11.83 1.00 -7.82
N LEU A 106 11.12 1.13 -8.94
CA LEU A 106 9.92 0.34 -9.26
C LEU A 106 10.23 -0.94 -10.05
N ARG A 107 11.48 -1.16 -10.46
CA ARG A 107 11.89 -2.40 -11.13
C ARG A 107 11.91 -3.53 -10.10
N ARG A 108 11.15 -4.60 -10.35
CA ARG A 108 11.09 -5.79 -9.49
C ARG A 108 11.41 -7.03 -10.32
N THR A 109 12.24 -7.91 -9.76
CA THR A 109 12.57 -9.20 -10.38
C THR A 109 11.32 -10.06 -10.44
N THR A 110 10.93 -10.46 -11.64
CA THR A 110 9.78 -11.37 -11.80
C THR A 110 10.24 -12.79 -11.46
N ARG A 111 9.51 -13.44 -10.56
CA ARG A 111 9.75 -14.81 -10.13
C ARG A 111 8.50 -15.65 -10.34
N ARG A 112 8.69 -16.92 -10.70
CA ARG A 112 7.62 -17.91 -10.85
C ARG A 112 7.88 -19.05 -9.87
N GLY A 113 6.83 -19.53 -9.21
CA GLY A 113 6.90 -20.80 -8.49
C GLY A 113 7.11 -21.96 -9.47
N ASN A 114 7.79 -22.99 -9.00
CA ASN A 114 7.87 -24.24 -9.74
C ASN A 114 6.49 -24.87 -9.92
#